data_AF-A0A8T7GI78-F1
#
_entry.id   AF-A0A8T7GI78-F1
#
_cell.length_a   1.000
_cell.length_b   1.000
_cell.length_c   1.000
_cell.angle_alpha   90.00
_cell.angle_beta   90.00
_cell.angle_gamma   90.00
#
_symmetry.space_group_name_H-M   'P 1'
#
loop_
_entity.id
_entity.type
_entity.pdbx_description
1 polymer ?
#
loop_
_entity_poly.entity_id
_entity_poly.type
_entity_poly.pdbx_seq_one_letter_code
_entity_poly.pdbx_strand_id
1 'polypeptide(L)' 'MNEIQNVENERHSANSSFDNHNDENSRKLLTLSNIKYLVEGLDVLLQTNLDGEKRRKVIELRDMLVESTTSLFSDFS' A
#
# COMPACT_ATOMS: atom_id res chain seq x y z
N MET A 1 -60.66 -8.39 -13.84
CA MET A 1 -61.01 -8.62 -12.43
C MET A 1 -59.82 -8.22 -11.60
N ASN A 2 -60.07 -7.42 -10.57
CA ASN A 2 -59.11 -6.79 -9.67
C ASN A 2 -58.42 -7.80 -8.75
N GLU A 3 -57.17 -7.54 -8.38
CA GLU A 3 -56.76 -7.41 -6.96
C GLU A 3 -55.31 -6.92 -6.86
N ILE A 4 -55.17 -5.63 -6.51
CA ILE A 4 -53.97 -5.09 -5.86
C ILE A 4 -54.33 -4.97 -4.37
N GLN A 5 -53.52 -5.59 -3.50
CA GLN A 5 -53.34 -5.18 -2.11
C GLN A 5 -51.81 -5.18 -1.88
N ASN A 6 -51.13 -4.02 -1.87
CA ASN A 6 -50.88 -3.15 -0.70
C ASN A 6 -50.80 -3.95 0.61
N VAL A 7 -49.74 -3.85 1.42
CA VAL A 7 -49.51 -2.74 2.36
C VAL A 7 -48.08 -2.89 2.95
N GLU A 8 -47.29 -1.82 2.83
CA GLU A 8 -46.36 -1.23 3.84
C GLU A 8 -45.27 -2.09 4.50
N ASN A 9 -44.10 -1.62 4.91
CA ASN A 9 -43.38 -0.34 4.94
C ASN A 9 -42.09 -0.67 5.74
N GLU A 10 -41.17 0.29 5.85
CA GLU A 10 -39.99 0.28 6.74
C GLU A 10 -38.70 -0.36 6.19
N ARG A 11 -37.87 0.43 5.51
CA ARG A 11 -36.88 1.28 6.20
C ARG A 11 -35.88 1.89 5.22
N HIS A 12 -35.92 3.22 5.19
CA HIS A 12 -34.83 4.13 4.90
C HIS A 12 -33.45 3.59 5.26
N SER A 13 -32.46 3.91 4.42
CA SER A 13 -31.37 4.83 4.77
C SER A 13 -30.01 4.34 4.26
N ALA A 14 -29.19 5.34 3.91
CA ALA A 14 -27.76 5.30 3.66
C ALA A 14 -27.36 4.80 2.26
N ASN A 15 -27.19 5.69 1.29
CA ASN A 15 -26.06 6.61 1.14
C ASN A 15 -24.92 6.01 0.32
N SER A 16 -24.48 6.85 -0.61
CA SER A 16 -23.16 6.88 -1.24
C SER A 16 -22.75 5.66 -2.05
N SER A 17 -22.89 5.85 -3.37
CA SER A 17 -21.80 5.67 -4.33
C SER A 17 -20.43 5.91 -3.67
N PHE A 18 -19.87 4.88 -3.06
CA PHE A 18 -18.44 4.83 -2.84
C PHE A 18 -17.85 4.31 -4.15
N ASP A 19 -17.38 5.28 -4.91
CA ASP A 19 -16.43 5.10 -6.00
C ASP A 19 -15.29 4.23 -5.43
N ASN A 20 -15.39 2.93 -5.68
CA ASN A 20 -14.33 1.99 -5.39
C ASN A 20 -13.29 2.27 -6.47
N HIS A 21 -12.52 3.35 -6.28
CA HIS A 21 -11.24 3.53 -6.93
C HIS A 21 -10.38 2.35 -6.50
N ASN A 22 -10.54 1.29 -7.27
CA ASN A 22 -9.71 0.12 -7.30
C ASN A 22 -8.28 0.64 -7.35
N ASP A 23 -7.63 0.57 -6.21
CA ASP A 23 -6.28 1.04 -5.95
C ASP A 23 -5.30 0.05 -6.60
N GLU A 24 -5.57 -0.35 -7.85
CA GLU A 24 -4.71 -1.23 -8.66
C GLU A 24 -3.35 -0.58 -8.94
N ASN A 25 -3.22 0.73 -8.70
CA ASN A 25 -1.95 1.44 -8.71
C ASN A 25 -1.18 1.38 -7.38
N SER A 26 -1.78 1.03 -6.24
CA SER A 26 -1.08 1.01 -4.94
C SER A 26 -0.30 -0.27 -4.68
N ARG A 27 -0.49 -1.32 -5.49
CA ARG A 27 0.32 -2.54 -5.48
C ARG A 27 1.28 -2.63 -6.66
N LYS A 28 1.92 -1.51 -7.03
CA LYS A 28 3.02 -1.59 -8.00
C LYS A 28 4.13 -2.43 -7.36
N LEU A 29 4.28 -3.68 -7.81
CA LEU A 29 5.37 -4.55 -7.38
C LEU A 29 6.67 -3.77 -7.55
N LEU A 30 7.41 -3.65 -6.44
CA LEU A 30 8.73 -3.05 -6.48
C LEU A 30 9.61 -3.93 -7.37
N THR A 31 10.04 -3.38 -8.50
CA THR A 31 11.02 -4.04 -9.36
C THR A 31 12.39 -3.93 -8.71
N LEU A 32 13.31 -4.83 -9.05
CA LEU A 32 14.69 -4.78 -8.57
C LEU A 32 15.34 -3.40 -8.79
N SER A 33 15.11 -2.81 -9.97
CA SER A 33 15.60 -1.47 -10.31
C SER A 33 15.03 -0.40 -9.40
N ASN A 34 13.74 -0.46 -9.08
CA ASN A 34 13.10 0.51 -8.18
C ASN A 34 13.64 0.36 -6.74
N ILE A 35 13.88 -0.86 -6.27
CA ILE A 35 14.44 -1.11 -4.94
C ILE A 35 15.86 -0.55 -4.85
N LYS A 36 16.68 -0.73 -5.88
CA LYS A 36 18.04 -0.19 -5.92
C LYS A 36 18.05 1.33 -5.73
N TYR A 37 17.21 2.07 -6.46
CA TYR A 37 17.10 3.53 -6.31
C TYR A 37 16.63 3.95 -4.91
N LEU A 38 15.73 3.19 -4.30
CA LEU A 38 15.28 3.46 -2.93
C LEU A 38 16.39 3.25 -1.91
N VAL A 39 17.14 2.15 -2.01
CA VAL A 39 18.29 1.87 -1.15
C VAL A 39 19.35 2.97 -1.27
N GLU A 40 19.71 3.36 -2.49
CA GLU A 40 20.65 4.47 -2.74
C GLU A 40 20.17 5.79 -2.10
N GLY A 41 18.88 6.10 -2.21
CA GLY A 41 18.29 7.28 -1.59
C GLY A 41 18.36 7.24 -0.06
N LEU A 42 18.14 6.07 0.56
CA LEU A 42 18.28 5.89 2.00
C LEU A 42 19.74 6.00 2.46
N ASP A 43 20.69 5.49 1.68
CA ASP A 43 22.12 5.63 1.98
C ASP A 43 22.58 7.10 1.93
N VAL A 44 22.09 7.87 0.95
CA VAL A 44 22.32 9.33 0.91
C VAL A 44 21.69 10.02 2.12
N LEU A 45 20.45 9.65 2.50
CA LEU A 45 19.77 10.22 3.65
C LEU A 45 20.54 9.97 4.97
N LEU A 46 21.18 8.81 5.12
CA LEU A 46 22.02 8.47 6.27
C LEU A 46 23.32 9.29 6.39
N GLN A 47 23.76 9.92 5.30
CA GLN A 47 24.89 10.85 5.31
C GLN A 47 24.50 12.23 5.85
N THR A 48 23.19 12.51 6.00
CA THR A 48 22.69 13.76 6.58
C THR A 48 22.66 13.69 8.12
N ASN A 49 22.44 14.85 8.75
CA ASN A 49 22.37 14.96 10.20
C ASN A 49 20.98 14.55 10.73
N LEU A 50 20.68 13.25 10.65
CA LEU A 50 19.50 12.65 11.25
C LEU A 50 19.69 12.46 12.77
N ASP A 51 18.66 12.76 13.55
CA ASP A 51 18.61 12.34 14.95
C ASP A 51 18.61 10.80 15.09
N GLY A 52 18.92 10.31 16.29
CA GLY A 52 19.11 8.88 16.53
C GLY A 52 17.88 8.02 16.20
N GLU A 53 16.67 8.55 16.40
CA GLU A 53 15.43 7.83 16.11
C GLU A 53 15.18 7.76 14.60
N LYS A 54 15.32 8.89 13.89
CA LYS A 54 15.19 8.96 12.44
C LYS A 54 16.25 8.11 11.74
N ARG A 55 17.50 8.18 12.20
CA ARG A 55 18.59 7.34 11.69
C ARG A 55 18.26 5.85 11.83
N ARG A 56 17.76 5.43 12.99
CA ARG A 56 17.34 4.04 13.22
C ARG A 56 16.24 3.61 12.24
N LYS A 57 15.19 4.42 12.05
CA LYS A 57 14.09 4.11 11.11
C LYS A 57 14.59 4.02 9.66
N VAL A 58 15.51 4.88 9.26
CA VAL A 58 16.09 4.86 7.90
C VAL A 58 16.93 3.61 7.68
N ILE A 59 17.71 3.18 8.68
CA ILE A 59 18.45 1.91 8.63
C ILE A 59 17.49 0.72 8.51
N GLU A 60 16.45 0.66 9.35
CA GLU A 60 15.46 -0.41 9.33
C GLU A 60 14.74 -0.50 7.98
N LEU A 61 14.34 0.64 7.39
CA LEU A 61 13.74 0.69 6.06
C LEU A 61 14.69 0.20 4.96
N ARG A 62 15.96 0.57 5.03
CA ARG A 62 16.98 0.12 4.06
C ARG A 62 17.18 -1.39 4.17
N ASP A 63 17.28 -1.91 5.38
CA ASP A 63 17.53 -3.33 5.62
C ASP A 63 16.33 -4.19 5.16
N MET A 64 15.09 -3.74 5.44
CA MET A 64 13.87 -4.38 4.92
C MET A 64 13.82 -4.38 3.38
N LEU A 65 14.24 -3.29 2.73
CA LEU A 65 14.30 -3.23 1.26
C LEU A 65 15.34 -4.19 0.69
N VAL A 66 16.53 -4.29 1.31
CA VAL A 66 17.55 -5.25 0.90
C VAL A 66 17.05 -6.68 1.08
N GLU A 67 16.41 -7.00 2.19
CA GLU A 67 15.82 -8.32 2.43
C GLU A 67 14.73 -8.66 1.40
N SER A 68 13.89 -7.68 1.04
CA SER A 68 12.86 -7.86 0.01
C SER A 68 13.44 -8.22 -1.36
N THR A 69 14.65 -7.75 -1.70
CA THR A 69 15.33 -8.19 -2.93
C THR A 69 15.68 -9.68 -2.89
N THR A 70 16.08 -10.19 -1.74
CA THR A 70 16.43 -11.61 -1.56
C THR A 70 15.20 -12.50 -1.75
N SER A 71 14.05 -12.08 -1.20
CA SER A 71 12.76 -12.76 -1.39
C SER A 71 12.29 -12.71 -2.86
N LEU A 72 12.54 -11.60 -3.56
CA LEU A 72 12.20 -11.51 -4.99
C LEU A 72 12.97 -12.52 -5.84
N PHE A 73 14.19 -12.91 -5.46
CA PHE A 73 14.95 -13.93 -6.20
C PHE A 73 14.58 -15.36 -5.80
N SER A 74 14.11 -15.60 -4.57
CA SER A 74 13.70 -16.94 -4.13
C SER A 74 12.44 -17.44 -4.83
N ASP A 75 11.53 -16.55 -5.21
CA ASP A 75 10.27 -16.91 -5.89
C ASP A 75 10.47 -17.32 -7.37
N PHE A 76 11.66 -17.09 -7.94
CA PHE A 76 12.02 -17.51 -9.31
C PHE A 76 12.86 -18.80 -9.34
N SER A 77 12.99 -19.52 -8.21
CA SER A 77 13.77 -20.77 -8.09
C SER A 77 12.92 -22.02 -8.30
#